data_AF-A0A7L2RAS8-F1
#
_entry.id   AF-A0A7L2RAS8-F1
#
_cell.length_a   1.000
_cell.length_b   1.000
_cell.length_c   1.000
_cell.angle_alpha   90.00
_cell.angle_beta   90.00
_cell.angle_gamma   90.00
#
_symmetry.space_group_name_H-M   'P 1'
#
loop_
_entity.id
_entity.type
_entity.pdbx_description
1 polymer ?
#
loop_
_entity_poly.entity_id
_entity_poly.type
_entity_poly.pdbx_seq_one_letter_code
_entity_poly.pdbx_strand_id
1 'polypeptide(L)'
;LQMLEQQVVGGEQAQNKDLKEKHKSRKKYADERRLQLVAALQESNEDSSEQALLNVYDSIQEEVRAKSKMLEKLRAAETEIKDLQLEFGLEKMDYLSTIRRQERDLMLCQQLLDQVQSLVRRDCNYSNLERIRRESVWDEEGGCWKIPEPVIQKTHLPAAVPAWPQPKPGQTSPSNENREVCHLQPEEDHYRLVLDRSDSETIASNYFRSRRASQIL
;
A
#
# COMPACT_ATOMS: atom_id res chain seq x y z
N LEU A 1 8.83 6.26 30.12
CA LEU A 1 8.53 4.82 30.25
C LEU A 1 7.40 4.58 31.25
N GLN A 2 7.54 4.91 32.52
CA GLN A 2 6.50 4.72 33.56
C GLN A 2 5.13 5.39 33.24
N MET A 3 5.16 6.58 32.64
CA MET A 3 3.96 7.31 32.21
C MET A 3 3.28 6.68 30.98
N LEU A 4 4.05 6.02 30.10
CA LEU A 4 3.51 5.27 28.97
C LEU A 4 2.92 3.95 29.45
N GLU A 5 3.62 3.25 30.37
CA GLU A 5 3.20 2.00 30.98
C GLU A 5 1.85 2.11 31.72
N GLN A 6 1.61 3.23 32.42
CA GLN A 6 0.30 3.57 33.00
C GLN A 6 -0.79 3.79 31.94
N GLN A 7 -0.43 4.20 30.73
CA GLN A 7 -1.36 4.53 29.66
C GLN A 7 -1.69 3.31 28.78
N VAL A 8 -0.74 2.39 28.58
CA VAL A 8 -0.94 1.16 27.75
C VAL A 8 -1.45 -0.06 28.51
N VAL A 9 -1.38 -0.10 29.85
CA VAL A 9 -1.90 -1.24 30.63
C VAL A 9 -2.87 -0.77 31.72
N GLY A 10 -4.17 -0.81 31.41
CA GLY A 10 -5.26 -0.75 32.40
C GLY A 10 -5.52 0.60 33.09
N GLY A 11 -4.63 1.59 33.01
CA GLY A 11 -4.85 2.91 33.61
C GLY A 11 -5.94 3.74 32.91
N GLU A 12 -6.09 3.59 31.60
CA GLU A 12 -7.13 4.26 30.81
C GLU A 12 -8.57 3.87 31.26
N GLN A 13 -8.74 2.66 31.81
CA GLN A 13 -10.03 2.17 32.29
C GLN A 13 -10.31 2.45 33.77
N ALA A 14 -9.32 2.92 34.56
CA ALA A 14 -9.48 3.11 36.01
C ALA A 14 -10.52 4.21 36.38
N GLN A 15 -10.71 5.19 35.49
CA GLN A 15 -11.71 6.26 35.61
C GLN A 15 -12.98 6.01 34.77
N ASN A 16 -13.08 4.87 34.09
CA ASN A 16 -14.23 4.56 33.25
C ASN A 16 -15.48 4.32 34.11
N LYS A 17 -16.39 5.29 34.10
CA LYS A 17 -17.63 5.28 34.89
C LYS A 17 -18.55 4.14 34.47
N ASP A 18 -18.61 3.83 33.18
CA ASP A 18 -19.47 2.77 32.63
C ASP A 18 -19.04 1.39 33.09
N LEU A 19 -17.73 1.14 33.21
CA LEU A 19 -17.22 -0.12 33.75
C LEU A 19 -17.58 -0.30 35.23
N LYS A 20 -17.51 0.78 36.03
CA LYS A 20 -17.92 0.77 37.44
C LYS A 20 -19.43 0.51 37.58
N GLU A 21 -20.25 1.14 36.74
CA GLU A 21 -21.69 0.90 36.73
C GLU A 21 -22.04 -0.53 36.30
N LYS A 22 -21.43 -1.06 35.24
CA LYS A 22 -21.58 -2.47 34.83
C LYS A 22 -21.22 -3.42 35.97
N HIS A 23 -20.14 -3.16 36.70
CA HIS A 23 -19.73 -4.00 37.83
C HIS A 23 -20.75 -3.96 38.98
N LYS A 24 -21.29 -2.77 39.28
CA LYS A 24 -22.32 -2.59 40.31
C LYS A 24 -23.62 -3.28 39.93
N SER A 25 -24.06 -3.17 38.68
CA SER A 25 -25.25 -3.85 38.16
C SER A 25 -25.10 -5.37 38.19
N ARG A 26 -23.93 -5.89 37.80
CA ARG A 26 -23.61 -7.33 37.92
C ARG A 26 -23.67 -7.82 39.38
N LYS A 27 -23.11 -7.03 40.30
CA LYS A 27 -23.15 -7.36 41.74
C LYS A 27 -24.58 -7.41 42.27
N LYS A 28 -25.40 -6.39 41.97
CA LYS A 28 -26.81 -6.34 42.37
C LYS A 28 -27.61 -7.53 41.86
N TYR A 29 -27.45 -7.87 40.58
CA TYR A 29 -28.13 -9.01 39.97
C TYR A 29 -27.73 -10.34 40.65
N ALA A 30 -26.45 -10.52 40.96
CA ALA A 30 -25.99 -11.70 41.70
C ALA A 30 -26.56 -11.75 43.13
N ASP A 31 -26.62 -10.61 43.82
CA ASP A 31 -27.20 -10.51 45.16
C ASP A 31 -28.71 -10.82 45.16
N GLU A 32 -29.46 -10.31 44.17
CA GLU A 32 -30.89 -10.59 43.97
C GLU A 32 -31.14 -12.07 43.66
N ARG A 33 -30.35 -12.66 42.76
CA ARG A 33 -30.39 -14.10 42.44
C ARG A 33 -30.11 -14.95 43.68
N ARG A 34 -29.15 -14.55 44.50
CA ARG A 34 -28.80 -15.23 45.75
C ARG A 34 -29.95 -15.17 46.76
N LEU A 35 -30.61 -14.01 46.88
CA LEU A 35 -31.79 -13.83 47.73
C LEU A 35 -32.96 -14.71 47.28
N GLN A 36 -33.24 -14.77 45.97
CA GLN A 36 -34.27 -15.65 45.41
C GLN A 36 -34.00 -17.13 45.71
N LEU A 37 -32.76 -17.58 45.57
CA LEU A 37 -32.37 -18.96 45.89
C LEU A 37 -32.55 -19.28 47.37
N VAL A 38 -32.18 -18.35 48.27
CA VAL A 38 -32.35 -18.53 49.72
C VAL A 38 -33.83 -18.56 50.10
N ALA A 39 -34.67 -17.73 49.48
CA ALA A 39 -36.12 -17.73 49.72
C ALA A 39 -36.78 -19.04 49.26
N ALA A 40 -36.43 -19.53 48.06
CA ALA A 40 -36.93 -20.80 47.53
C ALA A 40 -36.52 -22.01 48.39
N LEU A 41 -35.34 -21.96 49.03
CA LEU A 41 -34.89 -23.01 49.97
C LEU A 41 -35.65 -23.00 51.31
N GLN A 42 -36.21 -21.85 51.72
CA GLN A 42 -37.00 -21.74 52.96
C GLN A 42 -38.46 -22.17 52.78
N GLU A 43 -38.99 -22.08 51.55
CA GLU A 43 -40.35 -22.45 51.18
C GLU A 43 -40.41 -23.95 50.79
N SER A 44 -40.07 -24.84 51.73
CA SER A 44 -39.92 -26.27 51.50
C SER A 44 -41.27 -27.02 51.54
N ASN A 45 -41.93 -27.12 50.38
CA ASN A 45 -42.93 -28.16 50.07
C ASN A 45 -42.29 -29.14 49.06
N GLU A 46 -42.56 -30.45 49.13
CA GLU A 46 -41.91 -31.46 48.27
C GLU A 46 -42.05 -31.16 46.76
N ASP A 47 -43.22 -30.71 46.31
CA ASP A 47 -43.46 -30.31 44.91
C ASP A 47 -42.70 -29.03 44.50
N SER A 48 -42.43 -28.13 45.46
CA SER A 48 -41.66 -26.90 45.25
C SER A 48 -40.18 -27.21 45.03
N SER A 49 -39.67 -28.24 45.73
CA SER A 49 -38.30 -28.74 45.58
C SER A 49 -38.03 -29.34 44.20
N GLU A 50 -38.96 -30.14 43.67
CA GLU A 50 -38.83 -30.76 42.34
C GLU A 50 -38.87 -29.70 41.23
N GLN A 51 -39.79 -28.73 41.31
CA GLN A 51 -39.85 -27.61 40.37
C GLN A 51 -38.59 -26.72 40.44
N ALA A 52 -38.04 -26.49 41.64
CA ALA A 52 -36.80 -25.74 41.81
C ALA A 52 -35.60 -26.43 41.15
N LEU A 53 -35.50 -27.77 41.27
CA LEU A 53 -34.47 -28.57 40.60
C LEU A 53 -34.58 -28.51 39.07
N LEU A 54 -35.80 -28.60 38.53
CA LEU A 54 -36.04 -28.48 37.09
C LEU A 54 -35.59 -27.11 36.56
N ASN A 55 -35.93 -26.03 37.28
CA ASN A 55 -35.54 -24.67 36.92
C ASN A 55 -34.01 -24.47 36.98
N VAL A 56 -33.33 -25.09 37.95
CA VAL A 56 -31.86 -25.07 38.04
C VAL A 56 -31.25 -25.83 36.87
N TYR A 57 -31.79 -26.99 36.52
CA TYR A 57 -31.34 -27.78 35.37
C TYR A 57 -31.49 -27.02 34.04
N ASP A 58 -32.65 -26.39 33.82
CA ASP A 58 -32.91 -25.57 32.64
C ASP A 58 -31.96 -24.36 32.57
N SER A 59 -31.73 -23.69 33.71
CA SER A 59 -30.77 -22.58 33.81
C SER A 59 -29.34 -23.03 33.49
N ILE A 60 -28.91 -24.21 33.98
CA ILE A 60 -27.59 -24.76 33.68
C ILE A 60 -27.49 -25.13 32.20
N GLN A 61 -28.51 -25.77 31.63
CA GLN A 61 -28.55 -26.10 30.20
C GLN A 61 -28.47 -24.85 29.33
N GLU A 62 -29.22 -23.81 29.67
CA GLU A 62 -29.20 -22.55 28.93
C GLU A 62 -27.83 -21.85 29.02
N GLU A 63 -27.20 -21.86 30.20
CA GLU A 63 -25.84 -21.34 30.37
C GLU A 63 -24.81 -22.13 29.55
N VAL A 64 -24.90 -23.46 29.54
CA VAL A 64 -24.05 -24.32 28.71
C VAL A 64 -24.23 -24.00 27.22
N ARG A 65 -25.47 -23.87 26.75
CA ARG A 65 -25.75 -23.48 25.34
C ARG A 65 -25.17 -22.11 25.01
N ALA A 66 -25.36 -21.14 25.89
CA ALA A 66 -24.85 -19.78 25.70
C ALA A 66 -23.32 -19.75 25.64
N LYS A 67 -22.64 -20.49 26.55
CA LYS A 67 -21.19 -20.61 26.56
C LYS A 67 -20.66 -21.34 25.33
N SER A 68 -21.29 -22.43 24.89
CA SER A 68 -20.91 -23.15 23.68
C SER A 68 -21.00 -22.24 22.44
N LYS A 69 -22.08 -21.47 22.30
CA LYS A 69 -22.24 -20.51 21.21
C LYS A 69 -21.18 -19.40 21.26
N MET A 70 -20.81 -18.93 22.45
CA MET A 70 -19.75 -17.94 22.61
C MET A 70 -18.38 -18.52 22.23
N LEU A 71 -18.14 -19.79 22.59
CA LEU A 71 -16.90 -20.50 22.29
C LEU A 71 -16.75 -20.73 20.77
N GLU A 72 -17.82 -21.06 20.07
CA GLU A 72 -17.83 -21.14 18.59
C GLU A 72 -17.46 -19.79 17.95
N LYS A 73 -18.05 -18.69 18.42
CA LYS A 73 -17.72 -17.35 17.93
C LYS A 73 -16.26 -16.99 18.19
N LEU A 74 -15.73 -17.34 19.36
CA LEU A 74 -14.34 -17.13 19.70
C LEU A 74 -13.42 -17.91 18.75
N ARG A 75 -13.72 -19.19 18.49
CA ARG A 75 -12.97 -20.00 17.53
C ARG A 75 -13.02 -19.44 16.11
N ALA A 76 -14.20 -18.99 15.67
CA ALA A 76 -14.35 -18.37 14.35
C ALA A 76 -13.53 -17.07 14.23
N ALA A 77 -13.51 -16.25 15.28
CA ALA A 77 -12.67 -15.05 15.32
C ALA A 77 -11.17 -15.40 15.36
N GLU A 78 -10.77 -16.45 16.09
CA GLU A 78 -9.39 -16.93 16.11
C GLU A 78 -8.93 -17.44 14.74
N THR A 79 -9.79 -18.13 13.99
CA THR A 79 -9.47 -18.57 12.63
C THR A 79 -9.38 -17.37 11.69
N GLU A 80 -10.31 -16.42 11.77
CA GLU A 80 -10.27 -15.21 10.95
C GLU A 80 -9.01 -14.37 11.20
N ILE A 81 -8.58 -14.24 12.46
CA ILE A 81 -7.32 -13.56 12.80
C ILE A 81 -6.13 -14.27 12.16
N LYS A 82 -6.08 -15.61 12.20
CA LYS A 82 -4.99 -16.38 11.59
C LYS A 82 -4.98 -16.22 10.08
N ASP A 83 -6.15 -16.27 9.44
CA ASP A 83 -6.28 -16.10 8.00
C ASP A 83 -5.79 -14.71 7.58
N LEU A 84 -6.22 -13.65 8.26
CA LEU A 84 -5.75 -12.28 8.01
C LEU A 84 -4.24 -12.13 8.23
N GLN A 85 -3.67 -12.78 9.24
CA GLN A 85 -2.23 -12.75 9.48
C GLN A 85 -1.44 -13.44 8.36
N LEU A 86 -1.96 -14.55 7.84
CA LEU A 86 -1.37 -15.25 6.71
C LEU A 86 -1.46 -14.41 5.42
N GLU A 87 -2.63 -13.83 5.14
CA GLU A 87 -2.83 -12.92 4.00
C GLU A 87 -1.86 -11.74 4.07
N PHE A 88 -1.77 -11.07 5.22
CA PHE A 88 -0.84 -9.96 5.44
C PHE A 88 0.62 -10.39 5.24
N GLY A 89 0.97 -11.60 5.71
CA GLY A 89 2.30 -12.16 5.52
C GLY A 89 2.65 -12.40 4.04
N LEU A 90 1.71 -12.96 3.28
CA LEU A 90 1.85 -13.20 1.84
C LEU A 90 2.00 -11.88 1.07
N GLU A 91 1.11 -10.92 1.31
CA GLU A 91 1.18 -9.60 0.67
C GLU A 91 2.51 -8.91 0.96
N LYS A 92 2.97 -8.94 2.22
CA LYS A 92 4.27 -8.39 2.59
C LYS A 92 5.42 -9.03 1.80
N MET A 93 5.39 -10.35 1.60
CA MET A 93 6.41 -11.02 0.78
C MET A 93 6.36 -10.55 -0.68
N ASP A 94 5.16 -10.42 -1.23
CA ASP A 94 4.96 -9.95 -2.61
C ASP A 94 5.44 -8.50 -2.79
N TYR A 95 5.12 -7.61 -1.84
CA TYR A 95 5.62 -6.24 -1.83
C TYR A 95 7.14 -6.19 -1.77
N LEU A 96 7.76 -6.97 -0.87
CA LEU A 96 9.23 -7.04 -0.78
C LEU A 96 9.86 -7.61 -2.05
N SER A 97 9.21 -8.58 -2.70
CA SER A 97 9.68 -9.13 -3.98
C SER A 97 9.67 -8.06 -5.09
N THR A 98 8.64 -7.21 -5.10
CA THR A 98 8.49 -6.13 -6.07
C THR A 98 9.52 -5.04 -5.83
N ILE A 99 9.74 -4.62 -4.58
CA ILE A 99 10.79 -3.66 -4.22
C ILE A 99 12.16 -4.17 -4.69
N ARG A 100 12.53 -5.41 -4.35
CA ARG A 100 13.81 -6.00 -4.76
C ARG A 100 13.97 -6.12 -6.28
N ARG A 101 12.87 -6.28 -7.02
CA ARG A 101 12.88 -6.28 -8.49
C ARG A 101 13.11 -4.87 -9.01
N GLN A 102 12.33 -3.91 -8.54
CA GLN A 102 12.46 -2.51 -8.90
C GLN A 102 13.85 -1.95 -8.56
N GLU A 103 14.43 -2.30 -7.42
CA GLU A 103 15.80 -1.93 -7.04
C GLU A 103 16.82 -2.44 -8.06
N ARG A 104 16.71 -3.70 -8.51
CA ARG A 104 17.58 -4.25 -9.55
C ARG A 104 17.40 -3.55 -10.89
N ASP A 105 16.17 -3.25 -11.27
CA ASP A 105 15.87 -2.53 -12.50
C ASP A 105 16.42 -1.09 -12.46
N LEU A 106 16.30 -0.41 -11.32
CA LEU A 106 16.90 0.91 -11.10
C LEU A 106 18.43 0.87 -11.16
N MET A 107 19.07 -0.14 -10.57
CA MET A 107 20.51 -0.33 -10.66
C MET A 107 20.97 -0.54 -12.10
N LEU A 108 20.25 -1.35 -12.88
CA LEU A 108 20.53 -1.57 -14.29
C LEU A 108 20.39 -0.26 -15.09
N CYS A 109 19.30 0.48 -14.90
CA CYS A 109 19.09 1.77 -15.54
C CYS A 109 20.20 2.77 -15.21
N GLN A 110 20.64 2.83 -13.95
CA GLN A 110 21.76 3.68 -13.54
C GLN A 110 23.06 3.27 -14.24
N GLN A 111 23.39 1.98 -14.27
CA GLN A 111 24.59 1.48 -14.94
C GLN A 111 24.58 1.77 -16.44
N LEU A 112 23.44 1.58 -17.11
CA LEU A 112 23.28 1.91 -18.53
C LEU A 112 23.44 3.42 -18.78
N LEU A 113 22.85 4.27 -17.93
CA LEU A 113 22.99 5.72 -18.03
C LEU A 113 24.45 6.16 -17.85
N ASP A 114 25.20 5.56 -16.91
CA ASP A 114 26.61 5.87 -16.70
C ASP A 114 27.45 5.54 -17.95
N GLN A 115 27.17 4.40 -18.60
CA GLN A 115 27.82 4.03 -19.86
C GLN A 115 27.48 5.03 -20.99
N VAL A 116 26.20 5.34 -21.17
CA VAL A 116 25.71 6.23 -22.22
C VAL A 116 26.19 7.67 -22.01
N GLN A 117 26.26 8.14 -20.76
CA GLN A 117 26.70 9.51 -20.43
C GLN A 117 28.10 9.79 -20.99
N SER A 118 29.00 8.81 -20.96
CA SER A 118 30.35 8.94 -21.51
C SER A 118 30.39 9.19 -23.03
N LEU A 119 29.33 8.81 -23.74
CA LEU A 119 29.17 8.97 -25.18
C LEU A 119 28.53 10.33 -25.54
N VAL A 120 27.97 11.05 -24.56
CA VAL A 120 27.32 12.34 -24.79
C VAL A 120 28.37 13.41 -25.08
N ARG A 121 28.08 14.26 -26.07
CA ARG A 121 28.96 15.38 -26.44
C ARG A 121 29.16 16.32 -25.25
N ARG A 122 30.40 16.79 -25.07
CA ARG A 122 30.79 17.66 -23.95
C ARG A 122 30.14 19.05 -23.99
N ASP A 123 29.70 19.51 -25.15
CA ASP A 123 29.00 20.79 -25.33
C ASP A 123 27.49 20.69 -25.10
N CYS A 124 26.97 19.51 -24.74
CA CYS A 124 25.57 19.29 -24.37
C CYS A 124 25.37 19.42 -22.85
N ASN A 125 24.24 19.98 -22.41
CA ASN A 125 23.84 20.02 -20.99
C ASN A 125 23.76 18.64 -20.34
N TYR A 126 23.34 17.60 -21.09
CA TYR A 126 23.25 16.21 -20.60
C TYR A 126 24.61 15.55 -20.33
N SER A 127 25.73 16.20 -20.69
CA SER A 127 27.06 15.73 -20.25
C SER A 127 27.19 15.76 -18.71
N ASN A 128 26.43 16.61 -18.02
CA ASN A 128 26.38 16.70 -16.57
C ASN A 128 24.98 16.34 -16.03
N LEU A 129 24.75 15.04 -15.83
CA LEU A 129 23.47 14.53 -15.30
C LEU A 129 23.15 15.04 -13.88
N GLU A 130 24.16 15.34 -13.05
CA GLU A 130 23.96 15.91 -11.70
C GLU A 130 23.42 17.34 -11.75
N ARG A 131 23.70 18.08 -12.82
CA ARG A 131 23.06 19.38 -13.04
C ARG A 131 21.60 19.21 -13.44
N ILE A 132 21.33 18.30 -14.39
CA ILE A 132 19.96 17.99 -14.84
C ILE A 132 19.10 17.51 -13.66
N ARG A 133 19.59 16.59 -12.83
CA ARG A 133 18.87 16.09 -11.64
C ARG A 133 18.43 17.19 -10.68
N ARG A 134 19.25 18.22 -10.47
CA ARG A 134 18.92 19.36 -9.60
C ARG A 134 17.92 20.33 -10.21
N GLU A 135 17.90 20.43 -11.54
CA GLU A 135 16.98 21.27 -12.30
C GLU A 135 15.63 20.57 -12.56
N SER A 136 15.60 19.23 -12.47
CA SER A 136 14.38 18.43 -12.63
C SER A 136 13.44 18.55 -11.43
N VAL A 137 12.15 18.63 -11.72
CA VAL A 137 11.08 18.76 -10.71
C VAL A 137 10.06 17.66 -10.89
N TRP A 138 9.61 17.06 -9.78
CA TRP A 138 8.52 16.09 -9.80
C TRP A 138 7.19 16.79 -10.06
N ASP A 139 6.45 16.32 -11.05
CA ASP A 139 5.12 16.82 -11.39
C ASP A 139 4.06 15.87 -10.85
N GLU A 140 3.37 16.27 -9.78
CA GLU A 140 2.35 15.44 -9.13
C GLU A 140 1.13 15.19 -10.03
N GLU A 141 0.74 16.17 -10.85
CA GLU A 141 -0.42 16.05 -11.75
C GLU A 141 -0.17 15.05 -12.89
N GLY A 142 1.06 15.03 -13.42
CA GLY A 142 1.48 14.11 -14.48
C GLY A 142 2.08 12.80 -13.99
N GLY A 143 2.38 12.68 -12.70
CA GLY A 143 3.07 11.53 -12.12
C GLY A 143 4.44 11.26 -12.75
N CYS A 144 5.15 12.30 -13.18
CA CYS A 144 6.42 12.17 -13.89
C CYS A 144 7.41 13.29 -13.54
N TRP A 145 8.70 13.05 -13.82
CA TRP A 145 9.73 14.08 -13.67
C TRP A 145 9.72 15.02 -14.88
N LYS A 146 9.61 16.33 -14.63
CA LYS A 146 9.88 17.38 -15.62
C LYS A 146 11.38 17.55 -15.77
N ILE A 147 11.93 17.09 -16.89
CA ILE A 147 13.37 17.10 -17.19
C ILE A 147 13.67 18.22 -18.21
N PRO A 148 14.71 19.04 -17.99
CA PRO A 148 15.14 20.06 -18.97
C PRO A 148 15.50 19.49 -20.35
N GLU A 149 15.13 20.18 -21.43
CA GLU A 149 15.40 19.72 -22.80
C GLU A 149 16.90 19.68 -23.16
N PRO A 150 17.33 18.83 -24.11
CA PRO A 150 18.72 18.78 -24.57
C PRO A 150 19.12 20.04 -25.36
N VAL A 151 20.15 20.75 -24.87
CA VAL A 151 20.68 21.98 -25.48
C VAL A 151 22.18 21.87 -25.69
N ILE A 152 22.63 22.21 -26.91
CA ILE A 152 24.05 22.25 -27.29
C ILE A 152 24.55 23.69 -27.23
N GLN A 153 25.54 23.95 -26.37
CA GLN A 153 26.16 25.26 -26.22
C GLN A 153 27.27 25.44 -27.25
N LYS A 154 27.01 26.21 -28.31
CA LYS A 154 28.03 26.59 -29.29
C LYS A 154 28.97 27.61 -28.68
N THR A 155 30.16 27.15 -28.29
CA THR A 155 31.22 28.04 -27.79
C THR A 155 32.01 28.56 -28.98
N HIS A 156 31.93 29.87 -29.25
CA HIS A 156 32.80 30.52 -30.22
C HIS A 156 34.04 31.02 -29.49
N LEU A 157 35.22 30.68 -30.01
CA LEU A 157 36.46 31.31 -29.54
C LEU A 157 36.39 32.81 -29.86
N PRO A 158 36.81 33.70 -28.93
CA PRO A 158 36.90 35.12 -29.24
C PRO A 158 37.83 35.29 -30.43
N ALA A 159 37.39 36.07 -31.43
CA ALA A 159 38.22 36.38 -32.59
C ALA A 159 39.55 36.94 -32.10
N ALA A 160 40.65 36.25 -32.44
CA ALA A 160 41.98 36.74 -32.16
C ALA A 160 42.09 38.15 -32.77
N VAL A 161 42.57 39.10 -31.97
CA VAL A 161 42.85 40.48 -32.39
C VAL A 161 43.56 40.44 -33.75
N PRO A 162 43.08 41.14 -34.80
CA PRO A 162 43.67 41.04 -36.11
C PRO A 162 45.09 41.62 -36.09
N ALA A 163 46.08 40.73 -36.11
CA ALA A 163 47.44 41.08 -36.46
C ALA A 163 47.49 41.39 -37.96
N TRP A 164 47.26 42.66 -38.28
CA TRP A 164 47.65 43.36 -39.51
C TRP A 164 47.01 42.89 -40.85
N PRO A 165 46.87 43.80 -41.84
CA PRO A 165 46.03 43.56 -43.00
C PRO A 165 46.72 42.66 -44.02
N GLN A 166 46.08 41.55 -44.38
CA GLN A 166 46.39 40.78 -45.59
C GLN A 166 45.31 41.05 -46.66
N PRO A 167 45.67 41.21 -47.95
CA PRO A 167 44.72 41.53 -49.00
C PRO A 167 43.89 40.30 -49.45
N LYS A 168 42.64 40.56 -49.85
CA LYS A 168 41.66 39.62 -50.42
C LYS A 168 42.21 38.94 -51.70
N PRO A 169 41.78 37.69 -52.00
CA PRO A 169 40.58 37.42 -52.83
C PRO A 169 39.80 36.21 -52.28
N GLY A 170 38.59 35.82 -52.68
CA GLY A 170 37.68 36.26 -53.72
C GLY A 170 36.34 35.54 -53.48
N GLN A 171 35.31 36.16 -54.03
CA GLN A 171 33.89 35.87 -54.06
C GLN A 171 33.54 34.42 -54.47
N THR A 172 32.59 33.76 -53.79
CA THR A 172 31.37 33.13 -54.37
C THR A 172 30.63 32.26 -53.33
N SER A 173 29.38 32.64 -53.04
CA SER A 173 28.30 31.74 -52.60
C SER A 173 27.31 31.61 -53.78
N PRO A 174 26.51 30.54 -53.84
CA PRO A 174 25.09 30.64 -53.46
C PRO A 174 24.65 29.43 -52.60
N SER A 175 23.88 29.58 -51.52
CA SER A 175 22.43 29.80 -51.39
C SER A 175 21.51 28.69 -51.91
N ASN A 176 20.92 28.00 -50.92
CA ASN A 176 19.51 27.58 -50.73
C ASN A 176 18.92 26.27 -51.31
N GLU A 177 18.16 25.63 -50.39
CA GLU A 177 16.94 24.82 -50.57
C GLU A 177 17.01 23.38 -51.11
N ASN A 178 16.80 22.41 -50.21
CA ASN A 178 15.64 21.53 -50.38
C ASN A 178 15.17 20.92 -49.04
N ARG A 179 13.88 21.08 -48.79
CA ARG A 179 13.08 20.63 -47.65
C ARG A 179 12.32 19.36 -48.07
N GLU A 180 12.00 18.51 -47.08
CA GLU A 180 10.90 17.51 -47.08
C GLU A 180 11.16 16.25 -47.94
N VAL A 181 10.91 14.99 -47.52
CA VAL A 181 9.83 14.42 -46.71
C VAL A 181 10.36 13.19 -45.96
N CYS A 182 10.24 13.15 -44.64
CA CYS A 182 10.30 11.90 -43.86
C CYS A 182 8.96 11.17 -44.02
N HIS A 183 8.98 9.99 -44.63
CA HIS A 183 7.84 9.09 -44.71
C HIS A 183 7.65 8.41 -43.33
N LEU A 184 6.58 8.78 -42.64
CA LEU A 184 6.10 8.15 -41.41
C LEU A 184 5.14 7.02 -41.78
N GLN A 185 5.41 5.81 -41.28
CA GLN A 185 4.50 4.71 -40.87
C GLN A 185 5.18 3.33 -41.08
N PRO A 186 5.03 2.34 -40.17
CA PRO A 186 3.80 2.03 -39.43
C PRO A 186 4.02 1.79 -37.92
N GLU A 187 3.76 2.80 -37.08
CA GLU A 187 3.66 2.61 -35.63
C GLU A 187 2.27 2.08 -35.21
N GLU A 188 1.27 2.12 -36.10
CA GLU A 188 -0.12 1.75 -35.79
C GLU A 188 -0.30 0.24 -35.51
N ASP A 189 0.53 -0.62 -36.09
CA ASP A 189 0.45 -2.07 -35.90
C ASP A 189 0.95 -2.52 -34.53
N HIS A 190 1.91 -1.78 -33.94
CA HIS A 190 2.44 -2.12 -32.61
C HIS A 190 1.39 -1.86 -31.52
N TYR A 191 0.67 -0.74 -31.60
CA TYR A 191 -0.38 -0.42 -30.64
C TYR A 191 -1.57 -1.38 -30.74
N ARG A 192 -1.91 -1.85 -31.95
CA ARG A 192 -2.92 -2.90 -32.16
C ARG A 192 -2.53 -4.22 -31.47
N LEU A 193 -1.27 -4.65 -31.63
CA LEU A 193 -0.76 -5.90 -31.05
C LEU A 193 -0.75 -5.86 -29.51
N VAL A 194 -0.46 -4.69 -28.92
CA VAL A 194 -0.45 -4.51 -27.46
C VAL A 194 -1.87 -4.57 -26.87
N LEU A 195 -2.88 -4.11 -27.60
CA LEU A 195 -4.29 -4.15 -27.19
C LEU A 195 -4.94 -5.53 -27.36
N ASP A 196 -4.40 -6.39 -28.22
CA ASP A 196 -4.92 -7.75 -28.48
C ASP A 196 -4.35 -8.80 -27.49
N ARG A 197 -3.50 -8.39 -26.54
CA ARG A 197 -3.00 -9.27 -25.47
C ARG A 197 -4.17 -9.61 -24.54
N SER A 198 -4.48 -10.91 -24.44
CA SER A 198 -5.65 -11.43 -23.75
C SER A 198 -5.79 -10.90 -22.31
N ASP A 199 -7.03 -10.56 -21.91
CA ASP A 199 -7.44 -10.02 -20.60
C ASP A 199 -7.02 -10.85 -19.37
N SER A 200 -6.41 -12.01 -19.58
CA SER A 200 -5.88 -12.90 -18.54
C SER A 200 -4.57 -12.42 -17.90
N GLU A 201 -3.80 -11.52 -18.53
CA GLU A 201 -2.51 -11.03 -18.00
C GLU A 201 -2.58 -9.66 -17.32
N THR A 202 -3.67 -8.92 -17.50
CA THR A 202 -3.82 -7.56 -16.95
C THR A 202 -4.11 -7.66 -15.45
N ILE A 203 -3.17 -7.23 -14.60
CA ILE A 203 -3.29 -7.21 -13.13
C ILE A 203 -4.63 -6.58 -12.67
N ALA A 204 -5.16 -5.61 -13.41
CA ALA A 204 -6.44 -4.97 -13.16
C ALA A 204 -7.66 -5.93 -13.26
N SER A 205 -7.61 -6.96 -14.11
CA SER A 205 -8.72 -7.92 -14.27
C SER A 205 -8.82 -8.89 -13.08
N ASN A 206 -7.71 -9.14 -12.37
CA ASN A 206 -7.67 -9.99 -11.18
C ASN A 206 -7.83 -9.21 -9.86
N TYR A 207 -7.75 -7.88 -9.87
CA TYR A 207 -7.81 -7.04 -8.68
C TYR A 207 -9.17 -7.07 -7.97
N PHE A 208 -10.27 -7.20 -8.72
CA PHE A 208 -11.63 -7.25 -8.17
C PHE A 208 -12.25 -8.66 -8.09
N ARG A 209 -11.51 -9.72 -8.43
CA ARG A 209 -12.02 -11.09 -8.29
C ARG A 209 -12.06 -11.48 -6.80
N SER A 210 -13.26 -11.70 -6.27
CA SER A 210 -13.45 -12.27 -4.94
C SER A 210 -12.87 -13.70 -4.90
N ARG A 211 -11.72 -13.88 -4.24
CA ARG A 211 -11.08 -15.19 -4.03
C ARG A 211 -11.82 -16.09 -3.03
N ARG A 212 -12.82 -15.56 -2.31
CA ARG A 212 -13.63 -16.30 -1.34
C ARG A 212 -14.59 -17.31 -1.98
N ALA A 213 -14.92 -17.15 -3.26
CA ALA A 213 -15.89 -18.01 -3.94
C ALA A 213 -15.32 -19.37 -4.42
N SER A 214 -13.99 -19.55 -4.46
CA SER A 214 -13.37 -20.76 -5.01
C SER A 214 -12.99 -21.84 -3.98
N GLN A 215 -13.30 -21.65 -2.69
CA GLN A 215 -12.93 -22.58 -1.60
C GLN A 215 -14.11 -23.13 -0.81
N ILE A 216 -15.32 -23.02 -1.34
CA ILE A 216 -16.52 -23.67 -0.80
C ILE A 216 -16.98 -24.71 -1.83
N LEU A 217 -16.27 -25.82 -1.91
CA LEU A 217 -16.70 -27.08 -2.55
C LEU A 217 -15.99 -28.25 -1.89
#